data_AF-A0A932F8W8-F1
#
_entry.id   AF-A0A932F8W8-F1
#
_cell.length_a   1.000
_cell.length_b   1.000
_cell.length_c   1.000
_cell.angle_alpha   90.00
_cell.angle_beta   90.00
_cell.angle_gamma   90.00
#
_symmetry.space_group_name_H-M   'P 1'
#
loop_
_entity.id
_entity.type
_entity.pdbx_description
1 polymer ?
#
loop_
_entity_poly.entity_id
_entity_poly.type
_entity_poly.pdbx_seq_one_letter_code
_entity_poly.pdbx_strand_id
1 'polypeptide(L)'
;MSQKPQTNLSRVDKLRVDRDQLSPEESRVGRAAGVPGIVVGEDAATSEYLQIALLTAVNLARKSFNAPVPVQAPKCVWEAICLTALGGQERLGAALLEIGAFEASIRETALCLLIGNGPLVPRSLRLTFDGWLIGVGPSSSMPRMQERPFCTLAAIAAAAIGVGEAFSHWAGINVAATRQDIKLSLWRPDLSADDPKSIGNTVQECPESLELFGLGHLGQAYLWAIASLPFEDRSKVRLYLCDDDEVELPNLETGALLTPSDIGKRKSRALSQWLEKRKFVTKLIERFIDEKYRRCSAEPVIALSGFDNNEARQFLSSAGFDLLIDSGLGGEATNFDSVSVRAWPQDKDASTLWPLEDDLAREKREAKQRERIASNSAYEDLAPDECGRLLVTGKAVAVPFVGAIASVLVLAEVLRACNGVATFNDLRVRVCSMTDRPLPVSPSNSEAPPVRGLKLVELRKST
;
A
#
# COMPACT_ATOMS: atom_id res chain seq x y z
N MET A 1 -14.77 -18.11 31.75
CA MET A 1 -14.68 -17.64 30.35
C MET A 1 -13.33 -18.06 29.83
N SER A 2 -13.29 -19.14 29.05
CA SER A 2 -12.04 -19.72 28.53
C SER A 2 -11.42 -18.76 27.52
N GLN A 3 -10.17 -18.34 27.72
CA GLN A 3 -9.42 -17.60 26.70
C GLN A 3 -9.33 -18.49 25.45
N LYS A 4 -9.91 -18.04 24.32
CA LYS A 4 -9.67 -18.67 23.02
C LYS A 4 -8.14 -18.70 22.80
N PRO A 5 -7.52 -19.86 22.52
CA PRO A 5 -6.11 -19.89 22.19
C PRO A 5 -5.89 -18.99 20.96
N GLN A 6 -5.12 -17.92 21.12
CA GLN A 6 -4.76 -17.03 20.02
C GLN A 6 -3.73 -17.75 19.14
N THR A 7 -4.22 -18.39 18.09
CA THR A 7 -3.44 -19.01 17.03
C THR A 7 -2.92 -17.93 16.08
N ASN A 8 -1.89 -17.21 16.52
CA ASN A 8 -1.36 -16.02 15.83
C ASN A 8 -0.36 -16.41 14.73
N LEU A 9 -0.88 -16.95 13.63
CA LEU A 9 -0.16 -16.98 12.36
C LEU A 9 -0.16 -15.56 11.75
N SER A 10 1.05 -15.04 11.50
CA SER A 10 1.27 -13.83 10.70
C SER A 10 0.73 -14.03 9.28
N ARG A 11 0.01 -13.05 8.73
CA ARG A 11 -0.47 -13.08 7.35
C ARG A 11 0.66 -13.05 6.31
N VAL A 12 1.86 -12.57 6.67
CA VAL A 12 3.04 -12.61 5.80
C VAL A 12 3.68 -13.99 5.82
N ASP A 13 4.02 -14.50 7.00
CA ASP A 13 4.57 -15.85 7.22
C ASP A 13 3.72 -16.96 6.57
N LYS A 14 2.39 -16.78 6.48
CA LYS A 14 1.47 -17.70 5.81
C LYS A 14 1.90 -18.05 4.38
N LEU A 15 2.56 -17.14 3.67
CA LEU A 15 3.08 -17.40 2.32
C LEU A 15 3.97 -18.66 2.27
N ARG A 16 4.97 -18.74 3.15
CA ARG A 16 5.91 -19.86 3.17
C ARG A 16 5.35 -21.08 3.89
N VAL A 17 4.40 -20.89 4.81
CA VAL A 17 3.62 -22.01 5.36
C VAL A 17 2.83 -22.68 4.23
N ASP A 18 2.09 -21.91 3.43
CA ASP A 18 1.29 -22.43 2.30
C ASP A 18 2.14 -23.06 1.20
N ARG A 19 3.27 -22.42 0.85
CA ARG A 19 4.06 -22.79 -0.34
C ARG A 19 5.20 -23.76 -0.04
N ASP A 20 5.93 -23.52 1.05
CA ASP A 20 7.16 -24.23 1.39
C ASP A 20 6.96 -25.23 2.55
N GLN A 21 5.77 -25.28 3.14
CA GLN A 21 5.45 -26.12 4.30
C GLN A 21 6.38 -25.88 5.50
N LEU A 22 6.92 -24.67 5.62
CA LEU A 22 7.72 -24.29 6.78
C LEU A 22 6.84 -24.09 8.00
N SER A 23 7.40 -24.35 9.18
CA SER A 23 6.75 -23.92 10.41
C SER A 23 6.62 -22.38 10.46
N PRO A 24 5.62 -21.84 11.19
CA PRO A 24 5.47 -20.40 11.37
C PRO A 24 6.72 -19.73 11.97
N GLU A 25 7.44 -20.43 12.85
CA GLU A 25 8.66 -19.93 13.48
C GLU A 25 9.82 -19.84 12.49
N GLU A 26 10.08 -20.91 11.73
CA GLU A 26 11.13 -20.91 10.69
C GLU A 26 10.89 -19.83 9.63
N SER A 27 9.62 -19.67 9.22
CA SER A 27 9.21 -18.62 8.30
C SER A 27 9.55 -17.23 8.86
N ARG A 28 9.22 -16.97 10.13
CA ARG A 28 9.48 -15.69 10.80
C ARG A 28 10.95 -15.39 10.97
N VAL A 29 11.75 -16.36 11.42
CA VAL A 29 13.20 -16.21 11.61
C VAL A 29 13.89 -15.95 10.27
N GLY A 30 13.54 -16.74 9.25
CA GLY A 30 14.06 -16.56 7.90
C GLY A 30 13.69 -15.20 7.31
N ARG A 31 12.47 -14.72 7.59
CA ARG A 31 11.95 -13.42 7.15
C ARG A 31 12.73 -12.26 7.76
N ALA A 32 12.99 -12.28 9.06
CA ALA A 32 13.79 -11.25 9.72
C ALA A 32 15.21 -11.14 9.14
N ALA A 33 15.84 -12.26 8.79
CA ALA A 33 17.17 -12.29 8.19
C ALA A 33 17.22 -11.72 6.76
N GLY A 34 16.07 -11.60 6.08
CA GLY A 34 15.95 -11.09 4.71
C GLY A 34 15.79 -9.57 4.60
N VAL A 35 15.74 -8.83 5.71
CA VAL A 35 15.51 -7.38 5.69
C VAL A 35 16.58 -6.66 4.85
N PRO A 36 16.19 -5.84 3.86
CA PRO A 36 17.16 -5.09 3.06
C PRO A 36 17.76 -3.95 3.88
N GLY A 37 19.01 -3.61 3.59
CA GLY A 37 19.58 -2.33 4.00
C GLY A 37 19.04 -1.19 3.16
N ILE A 38 19.10 0.04 3.68
CA ILE A 38 18.79 1.25 2.90
C ILE A 38 19.98 2.20 2.94
N VAL A 39 20.49 2.57 1.78
CA VAL A 39 21.59 3.51 1.60
C VAL A 39 21.02 4.82 1.05
N VAL A 40 21.36 5.94 1.70
CA VAL A 40 20.75 7.24 1.41
C VAL A 40 21.82 8.29 1.14
N GLY A 41 21.62 9.11 0.11
CA GLY A 41 22.46 10.28 -0.17
C GLY A 41 22.15 11.49 0.72
N GLU A 42 23.09 12.42 0.81
CA GLU A 42 22.93 13.66 1.59
C GLU A 42 21.77 14.54 1.10
N ASP A 43 21.41 14.43 -0.16
CA ASP A 43 20.33 15.17 -0.82
C ASP A 43 18.95 14.85 -0.25
N ALA A 44 18.78 13.71 0.43
CA ALA A 44 17.57 13.41 1.18
C ALA A 44 17.33 14.38 2.35
N ALA A 45 18.36 15.09 2.83
CA ALA A 45 18.22 16.08 3.90
C ALA A 45 17.31 17.26 3.49
N THR A 46 17.26 17.58 2.19
CA THR A 46 16.54 18.77 1.67
C THR A 46 15.42 18.42 0.69
N SER A 47 15.25 17.16 0.32
CA SER A 47 14.23 16.73 -0.63
C SER A 47 13.06 16.00 0.05
N GLU A 48 11.86 16.62 0.05
CA GLU A 48 10.63 16.00 0.56
C GLU A 48 10.34 14.63 -0.11
N TYR A 49 10.58 14.50 -1.42
CA TYR A 49 10.27 13.28 -2.17
C TYR A 49 11.18 12.10 -1.78
N LEU A 50 12.50 12.34 -1.68
CA LEU A 50 13.44 11.36 -1.14
C LEU A 50 13.13 10.98 0.32
N GLN A 51 12.69 11.92 1.16
CA GLN A 51 12.24 11.60 2.52
C GLN A 51 10.98 10.71 2.50
N ILE A 52 10.03 10.97 1.61
CA ILE A 52 8.84 10.14 1.42
C ILE A 52 9.22 8.72 0.99
N ALA A 53 10.13 8.59 0.02
CA ALA A 53 10.65 7.29 -0.41
C ALA A 53 11.32 6.55 0.75
N LEU A 54 12.15 7.23 1.55
CA LEU A 54 12.87 6.65 2.67
C LEU A 54 11.94 6.19 3.80
N LEU A 55 11.04 7.07 4.28
CA LEU A 55 10.06 6.72 5.32
C LEU A 55 9.14 5.60 4.87
N THR A 56 8.72 5.61 3.60
CA THR A 56 7.90 4.53 3.03
C THR A 56 8.68 3.21 2.98
N ALA A 57 9.91 3.22 2.47
CA ALA A 57 10.74 2.03 2.37
C ALA A 57 11.01 1.40 3.74
N VAL A 58 11.34 2.21 4.75
CA VAL A 58 11.53 1.74 6.13
C VAL A 58 10.24 1.15 6.70
N ASN A 59 9.12 1.87 6.62
CA ASN A 59 7.85 1.41 7.19
C ASN A 59 7.40 0.08 6.57
N LEU A 60 7.46 -0.02 5.24
CA LEU A 60 7.10 -1.23 4.51
C LEU A 60 8.08 -2.38 4.79
N ALA A 61 9.40 -2.14 4.76
CA ALA A 61 10.38 -3.17 5.05
C ALA A 61 10.27 -3.70 6.50
N ARG A 62 10.09 -2.80 7.49
CA ARG A 62 9.94 -3.19 8.91
C ARG A 62 8.80 -4.18 9.10
N LYS A 63 7.67 -3.93 8.43
CA LYS A 63 6.44 -4.73 8.53
C LYS A 63 6.51 -6.00 7.67
N SER A 64 7.00 -5.90 6.43
CA SER A 64 7.19 -7.04 5.54
C SER A 64 8.17 -8.06 6.09
N PHE A 65 9.30 -7.62 6.65
CA PHE A 65 10.35 -8.52 7.14
C PHE A 65 10.27 -8.79 8.65
N ASN A 66 9.38 -8.11 9.36
CA ASN A 66 9.28 -8.15 10.82
C ASN A 66 10.64 -7.97 11.54
N ALA A 67 11.49 -7.08 11.01
CA ALA A 67 12.80 -6.77 11.58
C ALA A 67 13.12 -5.27 11.48
N PRO A 68 13.86 -4.68 12.44
CA PRO A 68 14.37 -3.32 12.31
C PRO A 68 15.15 -3.13 11.01
N VAL A 69 15.03 -1.95 10.40
CA VAL A 69 15.61 -1.69 9.07
C VAL A 69 16.93 -0.95 9.22
N PRO A 70 18.06 -1.52 8.78
CA PRO A 70 19.36 -0.84 8.83
C PRO A 70 19.40 0.28 7.78
N VAL A 71 19.69 1.50 8.24
CA VAL A 71 19.82 2.69 7.37
C VAL A 71 21.23 3.25 7.48
N GLN A 72 21.92 3.36 6.34
CA GLN A 72 23.18 4.05 6.19
C GLN A 72 22.93 5.40 5.50
N ALA A 73 23.07 6.48 6.25
CA ALA A 73 22.92 7.84 5.75
C ALA A 73 23.91 8.78 6.45
N PRO A 74 24.37 9.86 5.79
CA PRO A 74 25.16 10.90 6.45
C PRO A 74 24.41 11.53 7.64
N LYS A 75 25.16 12.05 8.61
CA LYS A 75 24.59 12.69 9.81
C LYS A 75 23.61 13.82 9.49
N CYS A 76 23.86 14.59 8.43
CA CYS A 76 22.98 15.67 7.99
C CYS A 76 21.57 15.18 7.61
N VAL A 77 21.41 13.93 7.16
CA VAL A 77 20.10 13.32 6.86
C VAL A 77 19.37 12.98 8.16
N TRP A 78 20.05 12.39 9.14
CA TRP A 78 19.45 12.08 10.45
C TRP A 78 19.02 13.35 11.21
N GLU A 79 19.79 14.43 11.08
CA GLU A 79 19.53 15.72 11.73
C GLU A 79 18.57 16.63 10.94
N ALA A 80 18.26 16.28 9.69
CA ALA A 80 17.39 17.06 8.82
C ALA A 80 15.99 17.24 9.39
N ILE A 81 15.33 18.33 8.99
CA ILE A 81 13.91 18.55 9.25
C ILE A 81 13.11 17.49 8.47
N CYS A 82 12.11 16.89 9.10
CA CYS A 82 11.13 16.05 8.43
C CYS A 82 10.19 16.94 7.61
N LEU A 83 10.32 16.90 6.29
CA LEU A 83 9.62 17.79 5.36
C LEU A 83 8.20 17.32 5.02
N THR A 84 7.88 16.06 5.32
CA THR A 84 6.62 15.41 4.99
C THR A 84 5.80 15.10 6.24
N ALA A 85 4.47 14.99 6.10
CA ALA A 85 3.59 14.56 7.17
C ALA A 85 3.62 13.05 7.45
N LEU A 86 4.38 12.26 6.69
CA LEU A 86 4.52 10.82 7.00
C LEU A 86 5.19 10.61 8.37
N GLY A 87 6.23 11.38 8.67
CA GLY A 87 6.90 11.35 9.97
C GLY A 87 6.06 12.00 11.07
N GLY A 88 6.06 11.39 12.26
CA GLY A 88 5.42 11.95 13.46
C GLY A 88 6.29 12.94 14.23
N GLN A 89 7.52 13.21 13.75
CA GLN A 89 8.57 13.96 14.45
C GLN A 89 9.06 15.15 13.62
N GLU A 90 9.62 16.15 14.29
CA GLU A 90 10.22 17.32 13.63
C GLU A 90 11.50 16.98 12.85
N ARG A 91 12.28 16.02 13.33
CA ARG A 91 13.52 15.56 12.70
C ARG A 91 13.31 14.26 11.95
N LEU A 92 13.91 14.15 10.76
CA LEU A 92 13.82 12.96 9.92
C LEU A 92 14.37 11.72 10.63
N GLY A 93 15.53 11.83 11.29
CA GLY A 93 16.11 10.71 12.04
C GLY A 93 15.21 10.20 13.16
N ALA A 94 14.55 11.10 13.89
CA ALA A 94 13.60 10.72 14.93
C ALA A 94 12.37 10.01 14.33
N ALA A 95 11.85 10.51 13.20
CA ALA A 95 10.76 9.85 12.48
C ALA A 95 11.15 8.46 11.98
N LEU A 96 12.39 8.27 11.49
CA LEU A 96 12.92 6.98 11.04
C LEU A 96 13.01 5.97 12.19
N LEU A 97 13.53 6.39 13.35
CA LEU A 97 13.59 5.55 14.55
C LEU A 97 12.18 5.12 15.01
N GLU A 98 11.21 6.04 14.99
CA GLU A 98 9.82 5.77 15.38
C GLU A 98 9.19 4.64 14.53
N ILE A 99 9.46 4.61 13.23
CA ILE A 99 8.92 3.59 12.31
C ILE A 99 9.81 2.33 12.20
N GLY A 100 10.88 2.25 12.98
CA GLY A 100 11.69 1.03 13.16
C GLY A 100 12.97 0.96 12.33
N ALA A 101 13.53 2.08 11.87
CA ALA A 101 14.90 2.11 11.39
C ALA A 101 15.91 2.17 12.54
N PHE A 102 17.17 1.86 12.24
CA PHE A 102 18.32 2.17 13.09
C PHE A 102 19.53 2.52 12.22
N GLU A 103 20.44 3.31 12.77
CA GLU A 103 21.68 3.69 12.08
C GLU A 103 22.64 2.49 12.02
N ALA A 104 23.12 2.17 10.82
CA ALA A 104 24.04 1.06 10.61
C ALA A 104 24.97 1.31 9.42
N SER A 105 26.20 0.77 9.51
CA SER A 105 27.04 0.55 8.33
C SER A 105 26.61 -0.75 7.66
N ILE A 106 26.27 -0.69 6.38
CA ILE A 106 25.73 -1.84 5.65
C ILE A 106 26.88 -2.61 5.02
N ARG A 107 26.86 -3.93 5.20
CA ARG A 107 27.86 -4.84 4.64
C ARG A 107 27.72 -4.89 3.11
N GLU A 108 28.84 -4.99 2.41
CA GLU A 108 28.87 -5.07 0.93
C GLU A 108 28.05 -6.23 0.35
N THR A 109 27.83 -7.29 1.13
CA THR A 109 27.09 -8.49 0.70
C THR A 109 25.57 -8.39 0.84
N ALA A 110 25.06 -7.39 1.56
CA ALA A 110 23.64 -7.22 1.82
C ALA A 110 22.90 -6.62 0.61
N LEU A 111 21.68 -7.08 0.36
CA LEU A 111 20.80 -6.40 -0.59
C LEU A 111 20.41 -5.03 -0.01
N CYS A 112 20.56 -3.98 -0.80
CA CYS A 112 20.30 -2.61 -0.38
C CYS A 112 19.29 -1.91 -1.30
N LEU A 113 18.49 -1.02 -0.73
CA LEU A 113 17.71 -0.04 -1.49
C LEU A 113 18.48 1.29 -1.47
N LEU A 114 18.77 1.84 -2.64
CA LEU A 114 19.53 3.08 -2.82
C LEU A 114 18.58 4.22 -3.14
N ILE A 115 18.61 5.26 -2.30
CA ILE A 115 17.79 6.47 -2.41
C ILE A 115 18.70 7.70 -2.57
N GLY A 116 18.43 8.53 -3.58
CA GLY A 116 19.21 9.74 -3.86
C GLY A 116 20.64 9.45 -4.35
N ASN A 117 21.59 10.31 -3.95
CA ASN A 117 23.02 10.21 -4.30
C ASN A 117 23.83 9.39 -3.29
N GLY A 118 23.22 8.37 -2.66
CA GLY A 118 23.94 7.48 -1.76
C GLY A 118 25.08 6.74 -2.49
N PRO A 119 26.11 6.27 -1.75
CA PRO A 119 27.19 5.48 -2.35
C PRO A 119 26.63 4.23 -3.02
N LEU A 120 27.11 3.94 -4.24
CA LEU A 120 26.78 2.69 -4.92
C LEU A 120 27.35 1.51 -4.13
N VAL A 121 26.51 0.51 -3.88
CA VAL A 121 26.92 -0.75 -3.25
C VAL A 121 26.71 -1.90 -4.25
N PRO A 122 27.53 -2.97 -4.21
CA PRO A 122 27.48 -4.01 -5.24
C PRO A 122 26.11 -4.67 -5.44
N ARG A 123 25.31 -4.78 -4.37
CA ARG A 123 23.97 -5.36 -4.40
C ARG A 123 22.90 -4.33 -4.03
N SER A 124 22.85 -3.19 -4.73
CA SER A 124 21.76 -2.21 -4.57
C SER A 124 20.73 -2.22 -5.71
N LEU A 125 19.48 -1.97 -5.31
CA LEU A 125 18.43 -1.49 -6.20
C LEU A 125 18.32 0.02 -6.09
N ARG A 126 18.42 0.75 -7.20
CA ARG A 126 18.12 2.17 -7.23
C ARG A 126 16.60 2.35 -7.20
N LEU A 127 16.14 3.21 -6.30
CA LEU A 127 14.78 3.72 -6.27
C LEU A 127 14.82 5.15 -6.79
N THR A 128 14.16 5.40 -7.91
CA THR A 128 14.14 6.70 -8.57
C THR A 128 12.76 6.98 -9.16
N PHE A 129 12.48 8.23 -9.46
CA PHE A 129 11.22 8.67 -10.05
C PHE A 129 11.45 9.95 -10.85
N ASP A 130 10.47 10.34 -11.65
CA ASP A 130 10.51 11.61 -12.36
C ASP A 130 9.11 12.08 -12.75
N GLY A 131 8.61 13.11 -12.06
CA GLY A 131 7.21 13.46 -12.12
C GLY A 131 6.33 12.32 -11.60
N TRP A 132 5.67 11.62 -12.52
CA TRP A 132 4.84 10.44 -12.26
C TRP A 132 5.48 9.12 -12.71
N LEU A 133 6.66 9.19 -13.34
CA LEU A 133 7.45 8.01 -13.68
C LEU A 133 8.09 7.42 -12.44
N ILE A 134 8.16 6.10 -12.43
CA ILE A 134 8.84 5.31 -11.41
C ILE A 134 9.92 4.49 -12.10
N GLY A 135 11.07 4.38 -11.45
CA GLY A 135 12.17 3.50 -11.87
C GLY A 135 12.71 2.74 -10.66
N VAL A 136 12.73 1.41 -10.75
CA VAL A 136 13.38 0.54 -9.76
C VAL A 136 14.16 -0.53 -10.48
N GLY A 137 15.43 -0.73 -10.14
CA GLY A 137 16.25 -1.77 -10.77
C GLY A 137 17.66 -1.81 -10.20
N PRO A 138 18.50 -2.76 -10.63
CA PRO A 138 19.90 -2.82 -10.23
C PRO A 138 20.58 -1.46 -10.42
N SER A 139 21.29 -0.96 -9.41
CA SER A 139 21.92 0.37 -9.49
C SER A 139 22.99 0.49 -10.58
N SER A 140 23.45 -0.64 -11.14
CA SER A 140 24.35 -0.70 -12.29
C SER A 140 23.67 -0.48 -13.64
N SER A 141 22.36 -0.76 -13.75
CA SER A 141 21.57 -0.60 -15.00
C SER A 141 20.54 0.52 -14.91
N MET A 142 20.02 0.83 -13.72
CA MET A 142 19.05 1.88 -13.47
C MET A 142 19.76 3.19 -13.12
N PRO A 143 19.89 4.16 -14.05
CA PRO A 143 20.39 5.48 -13.73
C PRO A 143 19.38 6.24 -12.87
N ARG A 144 19.86 7.25 -12.14
CA ARG A 144 18.98 8.19 -11.46
C ARG A 144 18.24 9.03 -12.51
N MET A 145 16.92 9.14 -12.35
CA MET A 145 16.10 10.03 -13.17
C MET A 145 16.17 11.47 -12.64
N GLN A 146 15.48 12.41 -13.30
CA GLN A 146 15.56 13.84 -12.92
C GLN A 146 14.85 14.16 -11.59
N GLU A 147 13.92 13.30 -11.14
CA GLU A 147 13.17 13.48 -9.89
C GLU A 147 12.36 14.79 -9.84
N ARG A 148 11.77 15.20 -10.97
CA ARG A 148 10.89 16.38 -11.00
C ARG A 148 9.72 16.19 -10.03
N PRO A 149 9.40 17.20 -9.19
CA PRO A 149 8.47 17.05 -8.09
C PRO A 149 7.01 17.29 -8.53
N PHE A 150 6.49 16.44 -9.43
CA PHE A 150 5.11 16.59 -9.93
C PHE A 150 4.07 15.82 -9.12
N CYS A 151 4.45 14.67 -8.54
CA CYS A 151 3.54 13.84 -7.76
C CYS A 151 4.28 12.98 -6.72
N THR A 152 4.01 13.19 -5.43
CA THR A 152 4.70 12.46 -4.35
C THR A 152 4.40 10.95 -4.34
N LEU A 153 3.31 10.52 -4.98
CA LEU A 153 2.93 9.11 -5.10
C LEU A 153 3.99 8.28 -5.83
N ALA A 154 4.76 8.88 -6.76
CA ALA A 154 5.85 8.19 -7.44
C ALA A 154 6.96 7.75 -6.48
N ALA A 155 7.25 8.55 -5.45
CA ALA A 155 8.22 8.20 -4.41
C ALA A 155 7.74 7.02 -3.53
N ILE A 156 6.44 7.00 -3.18
CA ILE A 156 5.83 5.86 -2.48
C ILE A 156 5.91 4.60 -3.34
N ALA A 157 5.54 4.71 -4.61
CA ALA A 157 5.53 3.59 -5.54
C ALA A 157 6.94 3.00 -5.74
N ALA A 158 7.96 3.84 -5.94
CA ALA A 158 9.35 3.40 -6.03
C ALA A 158 9.79 2.63 -4.78
N ALA A 159 9.46 3.15 -3.59
CA ALA A 159 9.75 2.47 -2.33
C ALA A 159 9.03 1.13 -2.19
N ALA A 160 7.73 1.09 -2.53
CA ALA A 160 6.93 -0.13 -2.45
C ALA A 160 7.41 -1.21 -3.44
N ILE A 161 7.77 -0.84 -4.67
CA ILE A 161 8.36 -1.77 -5.65
C ILE A 161 9.73 -2.26 -5.17
N GLY A 162 10.60 -1.37 -4.66
CA GLY A 162 11.92 -1.76 -4.14
C GLY A 162 11.82 -2.76 -2.98
N VAL A 163 10.91 -2.54 -2.03
CA VAL A 163 10.63 -3.49 -0.95
C VAL A 163 10.01 -4.78 -1.48
N GLY A 164 9.12 -4.69 -2.48
CA GLY A 164 8.53 -5.86 -3.16
C GLY A 164 9.55 -6.73 -3.88
N GLU A 165 10.55 -6.12 -4.53
CA GLU A 165 11.67 -6.82 -5.17
C GLU A 165 12.56 -7.52 -4.14
N ALA A 166 12.90 -6.84 -3.04
CA ALA A 166 13.64 -7.44 -1.94
C ALA A 166 12.87 -8.62 -1.32
N PHE A 167 11.56 -8.46 -1.11
CA PHE A 167 10.71 -9.51 -0.57
C PHE A 167 10.59 -10.69 -1.54
N SER A 168 10.45 -10.43 -2.84
CA SER A 168 10.37 -11.46 -3.89
C SER A 168 11.65 -12.26 -4.02
N HIS A 169 12.81 -11.60 -3.89
CA HIS A 169 14.11 -12.24 -3.84
C HIS A 169 14.27 -13.12 -2.60
N TRP A 170 13.96 -12.58 -1.42
CA TRP A 170 14.01 -13.33 -0.16
C TRP A 170 13.09 -14.55 -0.18
N ALA A 171 11.84 -14.35 -0.61
CA ALA A 171 10.86 -15.42 -0.68
C ALA A 171 11.11 -16.38 -1.84
N GLY A 172 12.04 -16.09 -2.77
CA GLY A 172 12.28 -16.93 -3.94
C GLY A 172 11.03 -17.11 -4.82
N ILE A 173 10.15 -16.11 -4.89
CA ILE A 173 8.92 -16.18 -5.71
C ILE A 173 9.21 -15.83 -7.17
N ASN A 174 10.15 -14.92 -7.41
CA ASN A 174 10.51 -14.48 -8.76
C ASN A 174 12.02 -14.54 -8.94
N VAL A 175 12.48 -15.32 -9.91
CA VAL A 175 13.90 -15.47 -10.26
C VAL A 175 14.51 -14.21 -10.85
N ALA A 176 13.68 -13.33 -11.44
CA ALA A 176 14.10 -12.05 -11.99
C ALA A 176 14.13 -10.93 -10.93
N ALA A 177 13.62 -11.18 -9.72
CA ALA A 177 13.63 -10.19 -8.64
C ALA A 177 15.06 -9.68 -8.41
N THR A 178 15.17 -8.38 -8.23
CA THR A 178 16.40 -7.61 -8.04
C THR A 178 17.36 -7.61 -9.24
N ARG A 179 16.92 -8.05 -10.42
CA ARG A 179 17.77 -8.23 -11.61
C ARG A 179 17.25 -7.53 -12.87
N GLN A 180 16.05 -6.97 -12.82
CA GLN A 180 15.42 -6.29 -13.94
C GLN A 180 15.09 -4.84 -13.60
N ASP A 181 15.05 -4.03 -14.64
CA ASP A 181 14.57 -2.66 -14.55
C ASP A 181 13.03 -2.67 -14.64
N ILE A 182 12.39 -2.09 -13.64
CA ILE A 182 10.95 -1.86 -13.57
C ILE A 182 10.74 -0.37 -13.81
N LYS A 183 9.90 -0.05 -14.80
CA LYS A 183 9.52 1.33 -15.09
C LYS A 183 8.04 1.40 -15.39
N LEU A 184 7.34 2.35 -14.79
CA LEU A 184 5.94 2.60 -15.08
C LEU A 184 5.58 4.06 -14.84
N SER A 185 4.51 4.52 -15.48
CA SER A 185 3.92 5.83 -15.23
C SER A 185 2.65 5.67 -14.42
N LEU A 186 2.57 6.40 -13.30
CA LEU A 186 1.28 6.57 -12.63
C LEU A 186 0.36 7.50 -13.42
N TRP A 187 0.87 8.37 -14.31
CA TRP A 187 0.05 9.31 -15.08
C TRP A 187 -0.58 8.68 -16.32
N ARG A 188 0.22 7.89 -17.05
CA ARG A 188 -0.17 7.15 -18.25
C ARG A 188 0.24 5.68 -18.10
N PRO A 189 -0.45 4.93 -17.23
CA PRO A 189 -0.14 3.52 -17.00
C PRO A 189 -0.30 2.65 -18.26
N ASP A 190 -1.03 3.15 -19.26
CA ASP A 190 -1.21 2.53 -20.58
C ASP A 190 -0.04 2.75 -21.55
N LEU A 191 0.90 3.65 -21.25
CA LEU A 191 2.02 3.99 -22.11
C LEU A 191 3.34 3.43 -21.60
N SER A 192 4.31 3.32 -22.51
CA SER A 192 5.69 3.01 -22.15
C SER A 192 6.26 4.14 -21.28
N ALA A 193 7.14 3.79 -20.34
CA ALA A 193 7.86 4.78 -19.54
C ALA A 193 8.73 5.73 -20.38
N ASP A 194 9.14 5.31 -21.58
CA ASP A 194 9.93 6.13 -22.50
C ASP A 194 9.08 7.13 -23.32
N ASP A 195 7.74 7.02 -23.26
CA ASP A 195 6.87 8.02 -23.88
C ASP A 195 6.96 9.36 -23.10
N PRO A 196 7.20 10.50 -23.76
CA PRO A 196 7.28 11.80 -23.07
C PRO A 196 6.05 12.15 -22.22
N LYS A 197 4.86 11.65 -22.59
CA LYS A 197 3.62 11.88 -21.83
C LYS A 197 3.62 11.15 -20.49
N SER A 198 4.44 10.12 -20.33
CA SER A 198 4.52 9.29 -19.13
C SER A 198 5.10 10.03 -17.92
N ILE A 199 5.85 11.11 -18.14
CA ILE A 199 6.34 11.99 -17.06
C ILE A 199 5.18 12.65 -16.31
N GLY A 200 4.10 12.98 -17.02
CA GLY A 200 2.95 13.71 -16.50
C GLY A 200 3.24 15.17 -16.16
N ASN A 201 2.27 15.82 -15.51
CA ASN A 201 2.31 17.24 -15.15
C ASN A 201 2.16 17.42 -13.63
N THR A 202 2.50 18.61 -13.14
CA THR A 202 2.26 18.99 -11.74
C THR A 202 0.77 18.98 -11.42
N VAL A 203 0.40 18.32 -10.32
CA VAL A 203 -0.95 18.39 -9.75
C VAL A 203 -1.06 19.59 -8.83
N GLN A 204 -2.08 20.40 -9.02
CA GLN A 204 -2.31 21.58 -8.17
C GLN A 204 -3.50 21.41 -7.23
N GLU A 205 -4.40 20.49 -7.56
CA GLU A 205 -5.66 20.35 -6.84
C GLU A 205 -5.90 18.90 -6.38
N CYS A 206 -6.48 18.78 -5.18
CA CYS A 206 -6.88 17.52 -4.57
C CYS A 206 -8.26 17.71 -3.91
N PRO A 207 -9.11 16.66 -3.77
CA PRO A 207 -10.39 16.78 -3.10
C PRO A 207 -10.28 17.34 -1.67
N GLU A 208 -11.13 18.32 -1.34
CA GLU A 208 -11.29 18.84 0.03
C GLU A 208 -11.80 17.74 0.98
N SER A 209 -12.52 16.75 0.47
CA SER A 209 -13.06 15.67 1.29
C SER A 209 -13.10 14.34 0.57
N LEU A 210 -12.79 13.26 1.29
CA LEU A 210 -12.83 11.88 0.82
C LEU A 210 -13.50 11.01 1.88
N GLU A 211 -14.24 9.99 1.45
CA GLU A 211 -14.77 8.95 2.33
C GLU A 211 -14.04 7.63 2.09
N LEU A 212 -13.46 7.08 3.15
CA LEU A 212 -12.68 5.84 3.11
C LEU A 212 -13.47 4.73 3.79
N PHE A 213 -13.73 3.66 3.04
CA PHE A 213 -14.47 2.50 3.47
C PHE A 213 -13.54 1.31 3.67
N GLY A 214 -13.51 0.76 4.88
CA GLY A 214 -12.59 -0.31 5.25
C GLY A 214 -11.19 0.23 5.55
N LEU A 215 -10.81 0.18 6.83
CA LEU A 215 -9.57 0.71 7.41
C LEU A 215 -8.60 -0.40 7.82
N GLY A 216 -8.71 -1.56 7.16
CA GLY A 216 -7.74 -2.65 7.21
C GLY A 216 -6.45 -2.31 6.45
N HIS A 217 -5.92 -3.29 5.73
CA HIS A 217 -4.67 -3.16 4.96
C HIS A 217 -4.73 -2.01 3.94
N LEU A 218 -5.76 -1.98 3.09
CA LEU A 218 -5.90 -0.98 2.02
C LEU A 218 -6.19 0.42 2.55
N GLY A 219 -7.15 0.58 3.46
CA GLY A 219 -7.48 1.89 4.03
C GLY A 219 -6.29 2.55 4.71
N GLN A 220 -5.46 1.80 5.44
CA GLN A 220 -4.22 2.35 6.01
C GLN A 220 -3.20 2.77 4.95
N ALA A 221 -3.09 2.02 3.85
CA ALA A 221 -2.24 2.41 2.74
C ALA A 221 -2.76 3.68 2.04
N TYR A 222 -4.08 3.83 1.86
CA TYR A 222 -4.70 5.05 1.36
C TYR A 222 -4.35 6.25 2.25
N LEU A 223 -4.49 6.12 3.57
CA LEU A 223 -4.16 7.18 4.52
C LEU A 223 -2.67 7.55 4.50
N TRP A 224 -1.77 6.58 4.37
CA TRP A 224 -0.34 6.84 4.18
C TRP A 224 -0.09 7.64 2.89
N ALA A 225 -0.69 7.22 1.77
CA ALA A 225 -0.55 7.91 0.49
C ALA A 225 -1.15 9.33 0.52
N ILE A 226 -2.33 9.52 1.12
CA ILE A 226 -2.96 10.85 1.30
C ILE A 226 -2.04 11.74 2.14
N ALA A 227 -1.49 11.25 3.24
CA ALA A 227 -0.62 12.04 4.11
C ALA A 227 0.69 12.47 3.43
N SER A 228 1.12 11.78 2.37
CA SER A 228 2.28 12.15 1.57
C SER A 228 2.01 13.28 0.58
N LEU A 229 0.75 13.62 0.31
CA LEU A 229 0.42 14.68 -0.63
C LEU A 229 0.81 16.04 -0.02
N PRO A 230 1.37 16.96 -0.82
CA PRO A 230 1.92 18.21 -0.33
C PRO A 230 0.82 19.27 -0.15
N PHE A 231 -0.22 18.99 0.63
CA PHE A 231 -1.29 19.95 0.91
C PHE A 231 -0.74 21.26 1.50
N GLU A 232 -1.21 22.40 1.00
CA GLU A 232 -0.85 23.71 1.55
C GLU A 232 -1.39 23.85 2.99
N ASP A 233 -2.63 23.43 3.22
CA ASP A 233 -3.27 23.42 4.52
C ASP A 233 -4.09 22.13 4.71
N ARG A 234 -3.54 21.19 5.46
CA ARG A 234 -4.19 19.90 5.78
C ARG A 234 -5.48 20.06 6.60
N SER A 235 -5.66 21.18 7.31
CA SER A 235 -6.88 21.41 8.10
C SER A 235 -8.11 21.66 7.23
N LYS A 236 -7.92 21.96 5.94
CA LYS A 236 -9.00 22.04 4.95
C LYS A 236 -9.41 20.67 4.41
N VAL A 237 -8.63 19.63 4.65
CA VAL A 237 -8.92 18.28 4.15
C VAL A 237 -9.71 17.49 5.19
N ARG A 238 -10.90 17.03 4.79
CA ARG A 238 -11.83 16.27 5.62
C ARG A 238 -11.87 14.80 5.21
N LEU A 239 -11.39 13.93 6.09
CA LEU A 239 -11.36 12.49 5.86
C LEU A 239 -12.45 11.81 6.68
N TYR A 240 -13.41 11.21 5.98
CA TYR A 240 -14.49 10.42 6.56
C TYR A 240 -14.01 8.97 6.64
N LEU A 241 -13.99 8.41 7.85
CA LEU A 241 -13.43 7.10 8.16
C LEU A 241 -14.57 6.14 8.50
N CYS A 242 -14.87 5.22 7.58
CA CYS A 242 -15.94 4.25 7.73
C CYS A 242 -15.39 2.84 7.95
N ASP A 243 -15.37 2.41 9.21
CA ASP A 243 -14.97 1.07 9.66
C ASP A 243 -15.42 0.88 11.11
N ASP A 244 -15.98 -0.29 11.41
CA ASP A 244 -16.46 -0.65 12.74
C ASP A 244 -15.58 -1.69 13.43
N ASP A 245 -14.53 -2.21 12.80
CA ASP A 245 -13.65 -3.21 13.41
C ASP A 245 -12.75 -2.62 14.52
N GLU A 246 -12.29 -3.51 15.39
CA GLU A 246 -11.20 -3.25 16.32
C GLU A 246 -9.84 -3.63 15.72
N VAL A 247 -8.78 -3.05 16.29
CA VAL A 247 -7.40 -3.39 15.94
C VAL A 247 -7.02 -4.72 16.58
N GLU A 248 -6.66 -5.69 15.74
CA GLU A 248 -6.14 -6.99 16.15
C GLU A 248 -4.65 -7.13 15.82
N LEU A 249 -3.98 -8.10 16.46
CA LEU A 249 -2.55 -8.34 16.25
C LEU A 249 -2.16 -8.56 14.77
N PRO A 250 -2.91 -9.33 13.95
CA PRO A 250 -2.57 -9.50 12.53
C PRO A 250 -2.62 -8.19 11.72
N ASN A 251 -3.30 -7.15 12.20
CA ASN A 251 -3.33 -5.86 11.53
C ASN A 251 -2.00 -5.11 11.63
N LEU A 252 -1.15 -5.41 12.62
CA LEU A 252 0.10 -4.68 12.85
C LEU A 252 1.15 -4.91 11.77
N GLU A 253 1.17 -6.11 11.17
CA GLU A 253 2.14 -6.47 10.12
C GLU A 253 1.64 -6.13 8.71
N THR A 254 0.33 -6.01 8.54
CA THR A 254 -0.30 -5.84 7.21
C THR A 254 -0.74 -4.40 6.96
N GLY A 255 -1.14 -3.67 8.00
CA GLY A 255 -1.50 -2.26 7.92
C GLY A 255 -0.30 -1.33 8.05
N ALA A 256 -0.27 -0.25 7.28
CA ALA A 256 0.84 0.70 7.27
C ALA A 256 0.96 1.57 8.54
N LEU A 257 -0.10 1.72 9.34
CA LEU A 257 -0.19 2.80 10.34
C LEU A 257 -0.30 2.30 11.78
N LEU A 258 -1.02 1.21 12.01
CA LEU A 258 -1.33 0.75 13.36
C LEU A 258 -0.08 0.24 14.09
N THR A 259 -0.07 0.50 15.39
CA THR A 259 1.02 0.12 16.31
C THR A 259 0.51 -0.82 17.40
N PRO A 260 1.40 -1.51 18.15
CA PRO A 260 0.97 -2.32 19.29
C PRO A 260 0.14 -1.56 20.33
N SER A 261 0.32 -0.24 20.43
CA SER A 261 -0.45 0.60 21.38
C SER A 261 -1.92 0.79 20.99
N ASP A 262 -2.31 0.35 19.79
CA ASP A 262 -3.66 0.51 19.25
C ASP A 262 -4.53 -0.74 19.37
N ILE A 263 -3.96 -1.88 19.78
CA ILE A 263 -4.69 -3.14 19.95
C ILE A 263 -5.91 -2.92 20.86
N GLY A 264 -7.08 -3.40 20.40
CA GLY A 264 -8.37 -3.28 21.11
C GLY A 264 -9.06 -1.92 20.96
N LYS A 265 -8.46 -0.94 20.28
CA LYS A 265 -9.16 0.29 19.88
C LYS A 265 -9.94 0.04 18.60
N ARG A 266 -11.04 0.79 18.37
CA ARG A 266 -11.66 0.88 17.04
C ARG A 266 -10.67 1.43 16.03
N LYS A 267 -10.57 0.81 14.85
CA LYS A 267 -9.63 1.22 13.80
C LYS A 267 -9.83 2.69 13.40
N SER A 268 -11.10 3.09 13.22
CA SER A 268 -11.51 4.47 12.91
C SER A 268 -10.91 5.50 13.88
N ARG A 269 -10.95 5.22 15.19
CA ARG A 269 -10.44 6.10 16.24
C ARG A 269 -8.92 6.15 16.30
N ALA A 270 -8.25 5.00 16.18
CA ALA A 270 -6.78 4.94 16.17
C ALA A 270 -6.21 5.71 14.97
N LEU A 271 -6.81 5.53 13.79
CA LEU A 271 -6.38 6.20 12.57
C LEU A 271 -6.76 7.68 12.54
N SER A 272 -7.90 8.04 13.12
CA SER A 272 -8.27 9.45 13.33
C SER A 272 -7.24 10.19 14.18
N GLN A 273 -6.81 9.61 15.31
CA GLN A 273 -5.74 10.20 16.13
C GLN A 273 -4.42 10.37 15.35
N TRP A 274 -4.08 9.41 14.49
CA TRP A 274 -2.89 9.50 13.64
C TRP A 274 -2.98 10.64 12.63
N LEU A 275 -4.15 10.86 12.04
CA LEU A 275 -4.44 11.93 11.08
C LEU A 275 -4.51 13.32 11.72
N GLU A 276 -5.16 13.43 12.88
CA GLU A 276 -5.31 14.71 13.59
C GLU A 276 -3.98 15.26 14.09
N LYS A 277 -3.05 14.38 14.52
CA LYS A 277 -1.65 14.76 14.79
C LYS A 277 -0.96 15.38 13.58
N ARG A 278 -1.43 15.08 12.36
CA ARG A 278 -0.96 15.61 11.08
C ARG A 278 -1.83 16.75 10.56
N LYS A 279 -2.70 17.31 11.41
CA LYS A 279 -3.60 18.44 11.16
C LYS A 279 -4.72 18.18 10.16
N PHE A 280 -4.99 16.92 9.80
CA PHE A 280 -6.19 16.59 9.03
C PHE A 280 -7.44 16.69 9.91
N VAL A 281 -8.58 16.99 9.29
CA VAL A 281 -9.89 16.94 9.96
C VAL A 281 -10.52 15.58 9.71
N THR A 282 -11.01 14.92 10.76
CA THR A 282 -11.61 13.58 10.63
C THR A 282 -13.08 13.56 11.00
N LYS A 283 -13.84 12.66 10.36
CA LYS A 283 -15.21 12.31 10.70
C LYS A 283 -15.31 10.79 10.79
N LEU A 284 -15.87 10.27 11.87
CA LEU A 284 -16.00 8.83 12.08
C LEU A 284 -17.41 8.39 11.72
N ILE A 285 -17.51 7.38 10.86
CA ILE A 285 -18.76 6.71 10.51
C ILE A 285 -18.64 5.26 10.97
N GLU A 286 -19.17 4.95 12.15
CA GLU A 286 -19.19 3.59 12.71
C GLU A 286 -20.55 2.94 12.37
N ARG A 287 -20.90 2.91 11.07
CA ARG A 287 -22.16 2.36 10.54
C ARG A 287 -21.88 1.19 9.58
N PHE A 288 -22.67 0.12 9.69
CA PHE A 288 -22.64 -0.99 8.74
C PHE A 288 -23.10 -0.57 7.34
N ILE A 289 -22.41 -1.10 6.33
CA ILE A 289 -22.80 -0.96 4.93
C ILE A 289 -23.72 -2.12 4.54
N ASP A 290 -24.91 -1.78 4.06
CA ASP A 290 -25.89 -2.72 3.55
C ASP A 290 -26.45 -2.25 2.21
N GLU A 291 -27.35 -3.04 1.62
CA GLU A 291 -28.06 -2.72 0.36
C GLU A 291 -28.81 -1.38 0.36
N LYS A 292 -29.13 -0.84 1.55
CA LYS A 292 -29.86 0.42 1.75
C LYS A 292 -28.92 1.58 2.10
N TYR A 293 -27.61 1.35 2.20
CA TYR A 293 -26.64 2.41 2.43
C TYR A 293 -26.68 3.39 1.25
N ARG A 294 -26.88 4.66 1.56
CA ARG A 294 -26.92 5.74 0.57
C ARG A 294 -26.15 6.93 1.10
N ARG A 295 -25.33 7.51 0.22
CA ARG A 295 -24.62 8.75 0.45
C ARG A 295 -25.62 9.87 0.71
N CYS A 296 -25.39 10.63 1.77
CA CYS A 296 -26.09 11.88 2.03
C CYS A 296 -25.46 13.03 1.24
N SER A 297 -26.23 14.07 0.91
CA SER A 297 -25.71 15.27 0.21
C SER A 297 -24.62 16.02 0.99
N ALA A 298 -24.52 15.80 2.31
CA ALA A 298 -23.48 16.39 3.16
C ALA A 298 -22.19 15.55 3.24
N GLU A 299 -22.19 14.32 2.71
CA GLU A 299 -21.03 13.43 2.65
C GLU A 299 -20.18 13.68 1.39
N PRO A 300 -18.88 13.32 1.41
CA PRO A 300 -17.99 13.46 0.26
C PRO A 300 -18.55 12.79 -1.00
N VAL A 301 -18.36 13.42 -2.16
CA VAL A 301 -18.81 12.86 -3.45
C VAL A 301 -17.90 11.73 -3.96
N ILE A 302 -16.71 11.57 -3.37
CA ILE A 302 -15.72 10.55 -3.73
C ILE A 302 -15.57 9.53 -2.60
N ALA A 303 -15.72 8.25 -2.94
CA ALA A 303 -15.50 7.12 -2.05
C ALA A 303 -14.28 6.29 -2.47
N LEU A 304 -13.45 5.91 -1.50
CA LEU A 304 -12.35 4.96 -1.66
C LEU A 304 -12.69 3.67 -0.92
N SER A 305 -12.89 2.58 -1.66
CA SER A 305 -13.20 1.27 -1.10
C SER A 305 -11.94 0.44 -0.90
N GLY A 306 -11.76 -0.03 0.33
CA GLY A 306 -10.74 -0.98 0.75
C GLY A 306 -11.33 -2.21 1.44
N PHE A 307 -12.61 -2.52 1.17
CA PHE A 307 -13.28 -3.70 1.72
C PHE A 307 -12.67 -5.01 1.21
N ASP A 308 -12.78 -6.06 2.00
CA ASP A 308 -12.29 -7.41 1.70
C ASP A 308 -13.40 -8.40 1.30
N ASN A 309 -14.68 -7.99 1.38
CA ASN A 309 -15.84 -8.79 1.02
C ASN A 309 -16.60 -8.22 -0.18
N ASN A 310 -17.30 -9.09 -0.90
CA ASN A 310 -17.96 -8.75 -2.16
C ASN A 310 -19.27 -7.98 -1.93
N GLU A 311 -20.00 -8.31 -0.87
CA GLU A 311 -21.27 -7.69 -0.48
C GLU A 311 -21.10 -6.18 -0.30
N ALA A 312 -20.17 -5.75 0.55
CA ALA A 312 -19.95 -4.34 0.82
C ALA A 312 -19.50 -3.56 -0.42
N ARG A 313 -18.68 -4.19 -1.29
CA ARG A 313 -18.27 -3.59 -2.57
C ARG A 313 -19.45 -3.40 -3.52
N GLN A 314 -20.34 -4.39 -3.63
CA GLN A 314 -21.57 -4.26 -4.42
C GLN A 314 -22.47 -3.15 -3.87
N PHE A 315 -22.73 -3.15 -2.57
CA PHE A 315 -23.61 -2.14 -1.95
C PHE A 315 -23.08 -0.72 -2.17
N LEU A 316 -21.78 -0.52 -1.95
CA LEU A 316 -21.14 0.78 -2.11
C LEU A 316 -21.19 1.30 -3.56
N SER A 317 -21.11 0.40 -4.56
CA SER A 317 -21.23 0.77 -5.98
C SER A 317 -22.57 1.42 -6.34
N SER A 318 -23.62 1.16 -5.54
CA SER A 318 -24.97 1.70 -5.72
C SER A 318 -25.31 2.80 -4.70
N ALA A 319 -24.36 3.19 -3.86
CA ALA A 319 -24.61 4.09 -2.74
C ALA A 319 -24.79 5.57 -3.15
N GLY A 320 -24.54 5.93 -4.41
CA GLY A 320 -24.77 7.29 -4.92
C GLY A 320 -23.57 8.24 -4.76
N PHE A 321 -22.36 7.70 -4.69
CA PHE A 321 -21.13 8.48 -4.89
C PHE A 321 -20.96 8.84 -6.37
N ASP A 322 -20.45 10.03 -6.65
CA ASP A 322 -20.21 10.51 -8.01
C ASP A 322 -18.95 9.85 -8.61
N LEU A 323 -17.99 9.49 -7.74
CA LEU A 323 -16.81 8.69 -8.07
C LEU A 323 -16.56 7.70 -6.93
N LEU A 324 -16.62 6.41 -7.23
CA LEU A 324 -16.16 5.35 -6.32
C LEU A 324 -14.94 4.68 -6.95
N ILE A 325 -13.86 4.57 -6.18
CA ILE A 325 -12.67 3.82 -6.60
C ILE A 325 -12.47 2.69 -5.60
N ASP A 326 -12.63 1.46 -6.08
CA ASP A 326 -12.37 0.24 -5.33
C ASP A 326 -10.98 -0.30 -5.65
N SER A 327 -10.32 -0.87 -4.65
CA SER A 327 -9.23 -1.79 -4.92
C SER A 327 -9.37 -3.11 -4.16
N GLY A 328 -8.90 -4.17 -4.80
CA GLY A 328 -8.89 -5.53 -4.27
C GLY A 328 -7.52 -6.15 -4.42
N LEU A 329 -7.15 -6.95 -3.42
CA LEU A 329 -5.89 -7.68 -3.37
C LEU A 329 -6.12 -9.18 -3.49
N GLY A 330 -5.17 -9.89 -4.09
CA GLY A 330 -5.12 -11.34 -3.96
C GLY A 330 -4.78 -11.76 -2.52
N GLY A 331 -5.23 -12.95 -2.12
CA GLY A 331 -5.07 -13.45 -0.75
C GLY A 331 -4.47 -14.85 -0.65
N GLU A 332 -4.13 -15.49 -1.76
CA GLU A 332 -3.49 -16.81 -1.78
C GLU A 332 -1.98 -16.69 -2.04
N ALA A 333 -1.20 -17.68 -1.62
CA ALA A 333 0.25 -17.71 -1.88
C ALA A 333 0.63 -17.55 -3.37
N THR A 334 -0.26 -17.94 -4.28
CA THR A 334 -0.07 -17.85 -5.74
C THR A 334 -0.43 -16.49 -6.33
N ASN A 335 -1.15 -15.64 -5.60
CA ASN A 335 -1.70 -14.39 -6.13
C ASN A 335 -1.70 -13.19 -5.16
N PHE A 336 -1.12 -13.31 -3.96
CA PHE A 336 -1.12 -12.26 -2.93
C PHE A 336 -0.60 -10.89 -3.40
N ASP A 337 0.21 -10.89 -4.46
CA ASP A 337 0.81 -9.72 -5.09
C ASP A 337 -0.08 -9.12 -6.19
N SER A 338 -1.28 -9.66 -6.41
CA SER A 338 -2.24 -9.13 -7.37
C SER A 338 -2.96 -7.93 -6.79
N VAL A 339 -3.02 -6.85 -7.58
CA VAL A 339 -3.81 -5.65 -7.31
C VAL A 339 -4.79 -5.49 -8.47
N SER A 340 -6.04 -5.20 -8.13
CA SER A 340 -7.03 -4.69 -9.07
C SER A 340 -7.58 -3.36 -8.54
N VAL A 341 -7.67 -2.36 -9.41
CA VAL A 341 -8.30 -1.06 -9.14
C VAL A 341 -9.44 -0.91 -10.13
N ARG A 342 -10.61 -0.49 -9.64
CA ARG A 342 -11.79 -0.24 -10.46
C ARG A 342 -12.47 1.05 -10.07
N ALA A 343 -12.97 1.79 -11.05
CA ALA A 343 -13.65 3.06 -10.82
C ALA A 343 -15.09 3.04 -11.39
N TRP A 344 -16.01 3.66 -10.65
CA TRP A 344 -17.40 3.90 -11.05
C TRP A 344 -17.63 5.38 -11.32
N PRO A 345 -18.50 5.72 -12.29
CA PRO A 345 -19.40 4.82 -13.02
C PRO A 345 -18.67 3.93 -14.05
N GLN A 346 -19.15 2.70 -14.20
CA GLN A 346 -18.67 1.72 -15.18
C GLN A 346 -19.83 0.95 -15.81
N ASP A 347 -19.63 0.44 -17.03
CA ASP A 347 -20.66 -0.28 -17.79
C ASP A 347 -20.97 -1.67 -17.23
N LYS A 348 -20.03 -2.27 -16.50
CA LYS A 348 -20.20 -3.61 -15.93
C LYS A 348 -21.00 -3.53 -14.63
N ASP A 349 -21.94 -4.45 -14.47
CA ASP A 349 -22.64 -4.60 -13.20
C ASP A 349 -21.69 -5.10 -12.10
N ALA A 350 -21.81 -4.51 -10.91
CA ALA A 350 -21.01 -4.86 -9.74
C ALA A 350 -21.21 -6.33 -9.35
N SER A 351 -22.41 -6.88 -9.54
CA SER A 351 -22.73 -8.28 -9.25
C SER A 351 -21.92 -9.26 -10.11
N THR A 352 -21.57 -8.86 -11.35
CA THR A 352 -20.76 -9.66 -12.27
C THR A 352 -19.28 -9.65 -11.88
N LEU A 353 -18.82 -8.55 -11.29
CA LEU A 353 -17.42 -8.39 -10.86
C LEU A 353 -17.15 -9.05 -9.51
N TRP A 354 -18.14 -9.01 -8.62
CA TRP A 354 -18.04 -9.51 -7.25
C TRP A 354 -19.19 -10.45 -6.95
N PRO A 355 -19.28 -11.63 -7.57
CA PRO A 355 -20.37 -12.56 -7.33
C PRO A 355 -20.46 -12.89 -5.83
N LEU A 356 -21.68 -12.91 -5.30
CA LEU A 356 -21.93 -13.32 -3.92
C LEU A 356 -21.74 -14.83 -3.81
N GLU A 357 -21.11 -15.26 -2.71
CA GLU A 357 -20.84 -16.68 -2.47
C GLU A 357 -22.16 -17.40 -2.12
N ASP A 358 -22.53 -18.41 -2.90
CA ASP A 358 -23.62 -19.31 -2.58
C ASP A 358 -23.17 -20.44 -1.62
N ASP A 359 -24.12 -21.20 -1.07
CA ASP A 359 -23.81 -22.27 -0.12
C ASP A 359 -22.87 -23.33 -0.72
N LEU A 360 -23.03 -23.65 -2.01
CA LEU A 360 -22.18 -24.60 -2.72
C LEU A 360 -20.74 -24.10 -2.88
N ALA A 361 -20.55 -22.83 -3.18
CA ALA A 361 -19.24 -22.20 -3.28
C ALA A 361 -18.54 -22.16 -1.92
N ARG A 362 -19.28 -21.85 -0.85
CA ARG A 362 -18.78 -21.90 0.53
C ARG A 362 -18.32 -23.31 0.91
N GLU A 363 -19.14 -24.33 0.64
CA GLU A 363 -18.79 -25.73 0.88
C GLU A 363 -17.52 -26.16 0.13
N LYS A 364 -17.40 -25.78 -1.16
CA LYS A 364 -16.20 -26.05 -1.96
C LYS A 364 -14.96 -25.37 -1.39
N ARG A 365 -15.09 -24.12 -0.92
CA ARG A 365 -13.99 -23.38 -0.31
C ARG A 365 -13.54 -24.04 1.00
N GLU A 366 -14.47 -24.42 1.87
CA GLU A 366 -14.15 -25.15 3.10
C GLU A 366 -13.50 -26.51 2.82
N ALA A 367 -14.00 -27.27 1.84
CA ALA A 367 -13.39 -28.53 1.42
C ALA A 367 -11.94 -28.35 0.95
N LYS A 368 -11.67 -27.34 0.12
CA LYS A 368 -10.31 -26.97 -0.32
C LYS A 368 -9.41 -26.59 0.87
N GLN A 369 -9.96 -25.92 1.89
CA GLN A 369 -9.22 -25.58 3.11
C GLN A 369 -8.90 -26.82 3.94
N ARG A 370 -9.86 -27.75 4.13
CA ARG A 370 -9.62 -29.03 4.82
C ARG A 370 -8.55 -29.87 4.12
N GLU A 371 -8.61 -29.95 2.79
CA GLU A 371 -7.60 -30.66 1.98
C GLU A 371 -6.20 -30.04 2.16
N ARG A 372 -6.11 -28.71 2.19
CA ARG A 372 -4.84 -28.00 2.44
C ARG A 372 -4.27 -28.31 3.82
N ILE A 373 -5.12 -28.32 4.86
CA ILE A 373 -4.70 -28.67 6.22
C ILE A 373 -4.20 -30.11 6.26
N ALA A 374 -4.91 -31.05 5.63
CA ALA A 374 -4.55 -32.47 5.61
C ALA A 374 -3.25 -32.76 4.83
N SER A 375 -2.92 -31.93 3.84
CA SER A 375 -1.74 -32.10 2.97
C SER A 375 -0.51 -31.30 3.40
N ASN A 376 -0.60 -30.49 4.46
CA ASN A 376 0.48 -29.62 4.91
C ASN A 376 0.64 -29.69 6.43
N SER A 377 1.66 -30.43 6.86
CA SER A 377 1.95 -30.70 8.28
C SER A 377 2.27 -29.43 9.08
N ALA A 378 2.67 -28.32 8.43
CA ALA A 378 2.90 -27.05 9.12
C ALA A 378 1.63 -26.47 9.80
N TYR A 379 0.44 -27.00 9.47
CA TYR A 379 -0.83 -26.64 10.12
C TYR A 379 -1.16 -27.49 11.35
N GLU A 380 -0.46 -28.59 11.62
CA GLU A 380 -0.77 -29.49 12.74
C GLU A 380 -0.58 -28.80 14.10
N ASP A 381 0.51 -28.05 14.24
CA ASP A 381 0.86 -27.37 15.50
C ASP A 381 0.20 -25.99 15.65
N LEU A 382 -0.51 -25.52 14.62
CA LEU A 382 -1.08 -24.15 14.58
C LEU A 382 -2.35 -23.99 15.41
N ALA A 383 -3.11 -25.07 15.62
CA ALA A 383 -4.26 -25.08 16.50
C ALA A 383 -4.56 -26.51 17.01
N PRO A 384 -5.09 -26.65 18.24
CA PRO A 384 -5.37 -27.96 18.83
C PRO A 384 -6.58 -28.67 18.20
N ASP A 385 -7.49 -27.91 17.56
CA ASP A 385 -8.70 -28.44 16.93
C ASP A 385 -8.82 -28.04 15.45
N GLU A 386 -9.64 -28.80 14.70
CA GLU A 386 -9.86 -28.59 13.27
C GLU A 386 -10.45 -27.19 12.97
N CYS A 387 -11.36 -26.72 13.83
CA CYS A 387 -12.00 -25.41 13.69
C CYS A 387 -10.96 -24.27 13.72
N GLY A 388 -10.02 -24.32 14.67
CA GLY A 388 -8.92 -23.37 14.78
C GLY A 388 -7.96 -23.45 13.59
N ARG A 389 -7.67 -24.65 13.08
CA ARG A 389 -6.83 -24.82 11.88
C ARG A 389 -7.51 -24.25 10.63
N LEU A 390 -8.82 -24.44 10.48
CA LEU A 390 -9.62 -23.84 9.41
C LEU A 390 -9.60 -22.31 9.47
N LEU A 391 -9.79 -21.73 10.67
CA LEU A 391 -9.73 -20.28 10.87
C LEU A 391 -8.36 -19.71 10.47
N VAL A 392 -7.26 -20.38 10.82
CA VAL A 392 -5.91 -19.94 10.48
C VAL A 392 -5.62 -20.09 8.98
N THR A 393 -6.01 -21.22 8.40
CA THR A 393 -5.84 -21.52 6.97
C THR A 393 -6.65 -20.58 6.08
N GLY A 394 -7.82 -20.16 6.55
CA GLY A 394 -8.71 -19.22 5.87
C GLY A 394 -8.22 -17.77 5.85
N LYS A 395 -7.19 -17.41 6.63
CA LYS A 395 -6.61 -16.05 6.57
C LYS A 395 -5.93 -15.81 5.23
N ALA A 396 -6.09 -14.62 4.66
CA ALA A 396 -5.36 -14.23 3.46
C ALA A 396 -3.85 -14.04 3.74
N VAL A 397 -3.02 -14.39 2.75
CA VAL A 397 -1.65 -13.90 2.65
C VAL A 397 -1.71 -12.41 2.33
N ALA A 398 -1.04 -11.58 3.10
CA ALA A 398 -1.05 -10.14 2.90
C ALA A 398 0.28 -9.52 3.32
N VAL A 399 0.78 -8.59 2.50
CA VAL A 399 2.03 -7.86 2.70
C VAL A 399 1.82 -6.36 2.40
N PRO A 400 2.38 -5.46 3.23
CA PRO A 400 2.03 -4.04 3.20
C PRO A 400 2.44 -3.31 1.90
N PHE A 401 3.52 -3.73 1.24
CA PHE A 401 3.95 -3.09 -0.01
C PHE A 401 2.94 -3.26 -1.15
N VAL A 402 2.15 -4.35 -1.15
CA VAL A 402 1.09 -4.55 -2.15
C VAL A 402 -0.04 -3.56 -1.94
N GLY A 403 -0.45 -3.31 -0.68
CA GLY A 403 -1.41 -2.27 -0.36
C GLY A 403 -0.89 -0.86 -0.69
N ALA A 404 0.40 -0.61 -0.52
CA ALA A 404 1.02 0.65 -0.93
C ALA A 404 0.91 0.87 -2.45
N ILE A 405 1.16 -0.15 -3.28
CA ILE A 405 0.95 -0.06 -4.73
C ILE A 405 -0.52 0.17 -5.08
N ALA A 406 -1.44 -0.55 -4.44
CA ALA A 406 -2.86 -0.30 -4.64
C ALA A 406 -3.24 1.15 -4.30
N SER A 407 -2.71 1.68 -3.19
CA SER A 407 -3.00 3.06 -2.75
C SER A 407 -2.53 4.14 -3.71
N VAL A 408 -1.34 4.00 -4.28
CA VAL A 408 -0.82 4.98 -5.25
C VAL A 408 -1.61 4.91 -6.56
N LEU A 409 -2.07 3.74 -6.97
CA LEU A 409 -2.90 3.59 -8.18
C LEU A 409 -4.30 4.19 -7.98
N VAL A 410 -4.92 3.93 -6.83
CA VAL A 410 -6.22 4.51 -6.43
C VAL A 410 -6.12 6.03 -6.36
N LEU A 411 -5.15 6.58 -5.64
CA LEU A 411 -5.04 8.04 -5.53
C LEU A 411 -4.57 8.69 -6.83
N ALA A 412 -3.73 8.02 -7.64
CA ALA A 412 -3.39 8.54 -8.94
C ALA A 412 -4.63 8.70 -9.82
N GLU A 413 -5.59 7.77 -9.75
CA GLU A 413 -6.89 7.89 -10.43
C GLU A 413 -7.73 9.04 -9.87
N VAL A 414 -7.79 9.23 -8.54
CA VAL A 414 -8.43 10.42 -7.92
C VAL A 414 -7.84 11.71 -8.48
N LEU A 415 -6.50 11.83 -8.45
CA LEU A 415 -5.82 13.04 -8.89
C LEU A 415 -6.03 13.29 -10.39
N ARG A 416 -5.98 12.24 -11.22
CA ARG A 416 -6.27 12.36 -12.66
C ARG A 416 -7.71 12.85 -12.92
N ALA A 417 -8.68 12.26 -12.22
CA ALA A 417 -10.09 12.66 -12.32
C ALA A 417 -10.31 14.12 -11.90
N CYS A 418 -9.65 14.56 -10.82
CA CYS A 418 -9.77 15.94 -10.31
C CYS A 418 -9.11 16.98 -11.22
N ASN A 419 -8.09 16.58 -11.99
CA ASN A 419 -7.32 17.48 -12.84
C ASN A 419 -7.69 17.36 -14.33
N GLY A 420 -8.81 16.70 -14.65
CA GLY A 420 -9.40 16.69 -16.00
C GLY A 420 -8.59 15.94 -17.06
N VAL A 421 -7.83 14.92 -16.68
CA VAL A 421 -6.99 14.15 -17.62
C VAL A 421 -7.51 12.74 -17.83
N ALA A 422 -6.81 11.94 -18.64
CA ALA A 422 -7.22 10.57 -18.96
C ALA A 422 -7.39 9.71 -17.69
N THR A 423 -8.49 8.97 -17.61
CA THR A 423 -8.89 8.15 -16.46
C THR A 423 -9.08 6.68 -16.86
N PHE A 424 -9.00 5.77 -15.90
CA PHE A 424 -9.04 4.33 -16.13
C PHE A 424 -10.01 3.63 -15.17
N ASN A 425 -10.93 2.84 -15.72
CA ASN A 425 -11.97 2.19 -14.94
C ASN A 425 -11.63 0.75 -14.49
N ASP A 426 -10.63 0.11 -15.09
CA ASP A 426 -10.08 -1.18 -14.64
C ASP A 426 -8.57 -1.15 -14.87
N LEU A 427 -7.80 -1.38 -13.81
CA LEU A 427 -6.36 -1.52 -13.83
C LEU A 427 -5.95 -2.74 -13.02
N ARG A 428 -5.03 -3.55 -13.55
CA ARG A 428 -4.53 -4.74 -12.85
C ARG A 428 -3.02 -4.81 -12.91
N VAL A 429 -2.42 -5.24 -11.82
CA VAL A 429 -0.97 -5.44 -11.75
C VAL A 429 -0.61 -6.59 -10.81
N ARG A 430 0.48 -7.29 -11.14
CA ARG A 430 1.15 -8.25 -10.26
C ARG A 430 2.42 -7.60 -9.74
N VAL A 431 2.42 -7.19 -8.48
CA VAL A 431 3.46 -6.34 -7.91
C VAL A 431 4.84 -6.98 -8.01
N CYS A 432 4.92 -8.29 -7.73
CA CYS A 432 6.17 -9.04 -7.76
C CYS A 432 6.58 -9.52 -9.16
N SER A 433 5.84 -9.11 -10.20
CA SER A 433 6.10 -9.46 -11.61
C SER A 433 5.97 -8.24 -12.53
N MET A 434 6.08 -7.03 -11.98
CA MET A 434 6.14 -5.81 -12.77
C MET A 434 7.40 -5.78 -13.62
N THR A 435 7.30 -5.15 -14.79
CA THR A 435 8.43 -4.90 -15.70
C THR A 435 8.36 -3.46 -16.18
N ASP A 436 9.11 -3.12 -17.21
CA ASP A 436 9.01 -1.90 -18.01
C ASP A 436 7.79 -1.83 -18.95
N ARG A 437 6.95 -2.87 -18.98
CA ARG A 437 5.80 -2.93 -19.88
C ARG A 437 4.64 -2.09 -19.33
N PRO A 438 3.87 -1.43 -20.21
CA PRO A 438 2.64 -0.75 -19.82
C PRO A 438 1.68 -1.69 -19.09
N LEU A 439 0.92 -1.14 -18.16
CA LEU A 439 -0.06 -1.89 -17.40
C LEU A 439 -1.28 -2.21 -18.28
N PRO A 440 -1.89 -3.40 -18.11
CA PRO A 440 -3.17 -3.70 -18.74
C PRO A 440 -4.25 -2.86 -18.08
N VAL A 441 -4.76 -1.87 -18.82
CA VAL A 441 -5.81 -0.95 -18.35
C VAL A 441 -6.97 -0.86 -19.33
N SER A 442 -8.15 -0.58 -18.80
CA SER A 442 -9.34 -0.22 -19.59
C SER A 442 -9.57 1.28 -19.47
N PRO A 443 -9.40 2.07 -20.55
CA PRO A 443 -9.65 3.50 -20.50
C PRO A 443 -11.13 3.76 -20.21
N SER A 444 -11.42 4.80 -19.45
CA SER A 444 -12.79 5.24 -19.21
C SER A 444 -13.21 6.34 -20.17
N ASN A 445 -12.39 7.37 -20.34
CA ASN A 445 -12.51 8.45 -21.32
C ASN A 445 -11.14 9.06 -21.61
N SER A 446 -10.98 9.75 -22.75
CA SER A 446 -9.77 10.54 -23.06
C SER A 446 -9.59 11.73 -22.12
N GLU A 447 -10.69 12.24 -21.56
CA GLU A 447 -10.77 13.27 -20.52
C GLU A 447 -11.79 12.84 -19.45
N ALA A 448 -11.41 12.93 -18.18
CA ALA A 448 -12.33 12.63 -17.08
C ALA A 448 -13.55 13.57 -17.12
N PRO A 449 -14.79 13.05 -17.03
CA PRO A 449 -15.93 13.93 -16.82
C PRO A 449 -15.74 14.66 -15.47
N PRO A 450 -16.10 15.96 -15.37
CA PRO A 450 -15.94 16.70 -14.13
C PRO A 450 -16.77 16.04 -13.02
N VAL A 451 -16.13 15.74 -11.89
CA VAL A 451 -16.81 15.23 -10.70
C VAL A 451 -17.69 16.35 -10.14
N ARG A 452 -19.01 16.18 -10.19
CA ARG A 452 -19.96 17.23 -9.81
C ARG A 452 -19.91 17.50 -8.30
N GLY A 453 -20.03 18.78 -7.93
CA GLY A 453 -20.01 19.19 -6.52
C GLY A 453 -18.66 19.00 -5.81
N LEU A 454 -17.60 18.64 -6.54
CA LEU A 454 -16.26 18.50 -6.00
C LEU A 454 -15.72 19.87 -5.57
N LYS A 455 -15.32 19.94 -4.29
CA LYS A 455 -14.50 21.04 -3.78
C LYS A 455 -13.06 20.60 -3.76
N LEU A 456 -12.17 21.50 -4.17
CA LEU A 456 -10.74 21.24 -4.29
C LEU A 456 -9.97 22.09 -3.29
N VAL A 457 -8.83 21.57 -2.85
CA VAL A 457 -7.82 22.28 -2.08
C VAL A 457 -6.51 22.29 -2.84
N GLU A 458 -5.73 23.35 -2.64
CA GLU A 458 -4.43 23.54 -3.27
C GLU A 458 -3.37 22.62 -2.67
N LEU A 459 -2.55 22.06 -3.55
CA LEU A 459 -1.28 21.44 -3.23
C LEU A 459 -0.17 22.49 -3.38
N ARG A 460 0.79 22.50 -2.45
CA ARG A 460 1.97 23.37 -2.52
C ARG A 460 2.67 23.12 -3.86
N LYS A 461 2.93 24.21 -4.60
CA LYS A 461 3.80 24.16 -5.76
C LYS A 461 5.19 23.78 -5.30
N SER A 462 5.69 22.66 -5.79
CA SER A 462 7.07 22.26 -5.58
C SER A 462 7.99 23.34 -6.17
N THR A 463 8.73 24.04 -5.31
CA THR A 463 9.75 25.03 -5.71
C THR A 463 11.05 24.37 -6.10
#